data_AF-G6AWE5-F1
#
_entry.id   AF-G6AWE5-F1
#
_cell.length_a   1.000
_cell.length_b   1.000
_cell.length_c   1.000
_cell.angle_alpha   90.00
_cell.angle_beta   90.00
_cell.angle_gamma   90.00
#
_symmetry.space_group_name_H-M   'P 1'
#
loop_
_entity.id
_entity.type
_entity.pdbx_description
1 polymer ?
#
loop_
_entity_poly.entity_id
_entity_poly.type
_entity_poly.pdbx_seq_one_letter_code
_entity_poly.pdbx_strand_id
1 'polypeptide(L)'
;MATKRIVGQVLPEERDEIQQLFERRNGLNELARIVTADNIELYEKLVKDLGETGTRFHQWWERMEQKYQWEGCDDSSWEINFNTCDIYLVGGQCDGCGA
;
A
#
# COMPACT_ATOMS: atom_id res chain seq x y z
N MET A 1 -8.45 15.04 15.14
CA MET A 1 -8.08 15.10 13.71
C MET A 1 -6.89 14.17 13.55
N ALA A 2 -6.93 13.22 12.61
CA ALA A 2 -5.77 12.36 12.37
C ALA A 2 -4.60 13.22 11.87
N THR A 3 -3.46 13.12 12.53
CA THR A 3 -2.21 13.77 12.12
C THR A 3 -1.71 13.11 10.84
N LYS A 4 -1.38 13.93 9.83
CA LYS A 4 -0.74 13.51 8.59
C LYS A 4 0.52 14.33 8.39
N ARG A 5 1.68 13.68 8.27
CA ARG A 5 2.97 14.36 8.04
C ARG A 5 3.86 13.55 7.11
N ILE A 6 4.74 14.24 6.39
CA ILE A 6 5.72 13.60 5.52
C ILE A 6 6.83 13.00 6.39
N VAL A 7 7.15 11.72 6.16
CA VAL A 7 8.21 10.98 6.86
C VAL A 7 9.29 10.46 5.91
N GLY A 8 9.09 10.61 4.60
CA GLY A 8 10.08 10.23 3.61
C GLY A 8 9.63 10.52 2.19
N GLN A 9 10.48 10.17 1.24
CA GLN A 9 10.20 10.24 -0.19
C GLN A 9 10.90 9.06 -0.85
N VAL A 10 10.20 8.37 -1.76
CA VAL A 10 10.77 7.27 -2.56
C VAL A 10 11.21 7.77 -3.93
N LEU A 11 11.97 6.95 -4.64
CA LEU A 11 12.30 7.24 -6.04
C LEU A 11 11.08 7.06 -6.95
N PRO A 12 11.01 7.76 -8.10
CA PRO A 12 9.94 7.59 -9.08
C PRO A 12 9.72 6.14 -9.50
N GLU A 13 10.80 5.38 -9.68
CA GLU A 13 10.75 3.97 -10.10
C GLU A 13 10.13 3.08 -9.01
N GLU A 14 10.39 3.39 -7.73
CA GLU A 14 9.81 2.67 -6.59
C GLU A 14 8.33 3.03 -6.43
N ARG A 15 7.98 4.31 -6.62
CA ARG A 15 6.60 4.79 -6.68
C ARG A 15 5.85 4.10 -7.82
N ASP A 16 6.45 3.96 -8.99
CA ASP A 16 5.86 3.28 -10.15
C ASP A 16 5.58 1.79 -9.86
N GLU A 17 6.49 1.11 -9.15
CA GLU A 17 6.32 -0.29 -8.72
C GLU A 17 5.04 -0.46 -7.88
N ILE A 18 4.87 0.34 -6.82
CA ILE A 18 3.69 0.25 -5.94
C ILE A 18 2.41 0.78 -6.59
N GLN A 19 2.54 1.76 -7.50
CA GLN A 19 1.40 2.26 -8.27
C GLN A 19 0.83 1.17 -9.18
N GLN A 20 1.68 0.41 -9.88
CA GLN A 20 1.21 -0.72 -10.71
C GLN A 20 0.49 -1.80 -9.88
N LEU A 21 1.00 -2.08 -8.67
CA LEU A 21 0.36 -3.02 -7.75
C LEU A 21 -1.00 -2.48 -7.25
N PHE A 22 -1.08 -1.18 -6.95
CA PHE A 22 -2.33 -0.52 -6.55
C PHE A 22 -3.39 -0.59 -7.65
N GLU A 23 -3.02 -0.21 -8.87
CA GLU A 23 -3.90 -0.24 -10.05
C GLU A 23 -4.37 -1.66 -10.35
N ARG A 24 -3.47 -2.66 -10.31
CA ARG A 24 -3.83 -4.07 -10.48
C ARG A 24 -4.79 -4.54 -9.39
N ARG A 25 -4.54 -4.21 -8.12
CA ARG A 25 -5.44 -4.56 -7.00
C ARG A 25 -6.83 -3.96 -7.19
N ASN A 26 -6.92 -2.70 -7.64
CA ASN A 26 -8.20 -2.05 -7.91
C ASN A 26 -8.94 -2.74 -9.07
N GLY A 27 -8.24 -3.06 -10.16
CA GLY A 27 -8.83 -3.79 -11.27
C GLY A 27 -9.38 -5.17 -10.85
N LEU A 28 -8.64 -5.91 -10.03
CA LEU A 28 -9.09 -7.19 -9.48
C LEU A 28 -10.29 -7.03 -8.53
N ASN A 29 -10.31 -5.98 -7.69
CA ASN A 29 -11.45 -5.70 -6.81
C ASN A 29 -12.72 -5.37 -7.60
N GLU A 30 -12.63 -4.60 -8.69
CA GLU A 30 -13.77 -4.34 -9.56
C GLU A 30 -14.24 -5.62 -10.28
N LEU A 31 -13.31 -6.48 -10.72
CA LEU A 31 -13.66 -7.79 -11.28
C LEU A 31 -14.38 -8.66 -10.24
N ALA A 32 -13.97 -8.65 -8.97
CA ALA A 32 -14.60 -9.42 -7.91
C ALA A 32 -16.07 -9.07 -7.66
N ARG A 33 -16.51 -7.88 -8.08
CA ARG A 33 -17.92 -7.47 -7.99
C ARG A 33 -18.79 -8.08 -9.09
N ILE A 34 -18.17 -8.52 -10.18
CA ILE A 34 -18.87 -9.01 -11.39
C ILE A 34 -18.68 -10.52 -11.56
N VAL A 35 -17.53 -11.06 -11.15
CA VAL A 35 -17.24 -12.49 -11.22
C VAL A 35 -18.04 -13.22 -10.14
N THR A 36 -18.90 -14.12 -10.58
CA THR A 36 -19.73 -14.97 -9.73
C THR A 36 -19.04 -16.30 -9.45
N ALA A 37 -19.32 -16.89 -8.29
CA ALA A 37 -18.69 -18.14 -7.83
C ALA A 37 -19.13 -19.39 -8.63
N ASP A 38 -20.14 -19.27 -9.50
CA ASP A 38 -20.58 -20.32 -10.42
C ASP A 38 -19.59 -20.53 -11.59
N ASN A 39 -18.74 -19.52 -11.88
CA ASN A 39 -17.59 -19.67 -12.76
C ASN A 39 -16.32 -19.94 -11.94
N ILE A 40 -16.22 -21.18 -11.46
CA ILE A 40 -15.18 -21.63 -10.52
C ILE A 40 -13.77 -21.31 -11.03
N GLU A 41 -13.47 -21.58 -12.31
CA GLU A 41 -12.14 -21.33 -12.89
C GLU A 41 -11.76 -19.85 -12.84
N LEU A 42 -12.67 -18.95 -13.23
CA LEU A 42 -12.43 -17.51 -13.18
C LEU A 42 -12.34 -17.01 -11.73
N TYR A 43 -13.19 -17.54 -10.84
CA TYR A 43 -13.20 -17.17 -9.43
C TYR A 43 -11.89 -17.58 -8.74
N GLU A 44 -11.43 -18.82 -8.93
CA GLU A 44 -10.16 -19.31 -8.37
C GLU A 44 -8.96 -18.50 -8.87
N LYS A 45 -8.93 -18.20 -10.18
CA LYS A 45 -7.87 -17.36 -10.75
C LYS A 45 -7.89 -15.95 -10.17
N LEU A 46 -9.07 -15.36 -10.00
CA LEU A 46 -9.23 -14.03 -9.40
C LEU A 46 -8.76 -14.01 -7.94
N VAL A 47 -9.16 -14.99 -7.14
CA VAL A 47 -8.75 -15.12 -5.73
C VAL A 47 -7.23 -15.28 -5.63
N LYS A 48 -6.64 -16.12 -6.48
CA LYS A 48 -5.20 -16.31 -6.55
C LYS A 48 -4.48 -14.99 -6.89
N ASP A 49 -4.93 -14.30 -7.93
CA ASP A 49 -4.32 -13.04 -8.38
C ASP A 49 -4.46 -11.93 -7.32
N LEU A 50 -5.58 -11.88 -6.59
CA LEU A 50 -5.77 -10.98 -5.45
C LEU A 50 -4.78 -11.27 -4.32
N GLY A 51 -4.59 -12.54 -3.97
CA GLY A 51 -3.65 -12.96 -2.94
C GLY A 51 -2.19 -12.63 -3.30
N GLU A 52 -1.79 -12.96 -4.53
CA GLU A 52 -0.44 -12.65 -5.03
C GLU A 52 -0.18 -11.14 -5.10
N THR A 53 -1.13 -10.37 -5.62
CA THR A 53 -1.02 -8.90 -5.70
C THR A 53 -0.99 -8.27 -4.32
N GLY A 54 -1.83 -8.74 -3.39
CA GLY A 54 -1.84 -8.28 -2.00
C GLY A 54 -0.52 -8.54 -1.28
N THR A 55 0.06 -9.73 -1.49
CA THR A 55 1.36 -10.11 -0.91
C THR A 55 2.48 -9.20 -1.42
N ARG A 56 2.55 -8.97 -2.74
CA ARG A 56 3.56 -8.07 -3.34
C ARG A 56 3.38 -6.63 -2.89
N PHE A 57 2.13 -6.18 -2.77
CA PHE A 57 1.82 -4.84 -2.28
C PHE A 57 2.34 -4.65 -0.84
N HIS A 58 2.13 -5.62 0.04
CA HIS A 58 2.65 -5.57 1.41
C HIS A 58 4.19 -5.62 1.45
N GLN A 59 4.80 -6.54 0.70
CA GLN A 59 6.26 -6.69 0.63
C GLN A 59 6.97 -5.42 0.15
N TRP A 60 6.34 -4.64 -0.73
CA TRP A 60 6.88 -3.36 -1.15
C TRP A 60 6.98 -2.39 0.03
N TRP A 61 5.92 -2.27 0.85
CA TRP A 61 5.92 -1.41 2.04
C TRP A 61 6.99 -1.84 3.04
N GLU A 62 7.08 -3.15 3.33
CA GLU A 62 8.11 -3.70 4.23
C GLU A 62 9.53 -3.39 3.73
N ARG A 63 9.81 -3.62 2.44
CA ARG A 63 11.11 -3.32 1.85
C ARG A 63 11.47 -1.85 1.92
N MET A 64 10.52 -0.97 1.62
CA MET A 64 10.78 0.47 1.57
C MET A 64 10.91 1.07 2.96
N GLU A 65 10.12 0.61 3.92
CA GLU A 65 10.32 0.97 5.32
C GLU A 65 11.69 0.52 5.80
N GLN A 66 12.12 -0.72 5.52
CA GLN A 66 13.44 -1.18 5.89
C GLN A 66 14.55 -0.38 5.22
N LYS A 67 14.37 0.03 3.96
CA LYS A 67 15.37 0.79 3.21
C LYS A 67 15.51 2.23 3.72
N TYR A 68 14.39 2.90 3.97
CA TYR A 68 14.36 4.34 4.28
C TYR A 68 14.17 4.64 5.77
N GLN A 69 13.88 3.63 6.59
CA GLN A 69 13.68 3.72 8.03
C GLN A 69 12.66 4.80 8.39
N TRP A 70 11.48 4.76 7.74
CA TRP A 70 10.44 5.75 7.99
C TRP A 70 9.94 5.69 9.43
N GLU A 71 9.64 6.87 9.96
CA GLU A 71 9.03 6.96 11.28
C GLU A 71 7.65 6.30 11.27
N GLY A 72 7.37 5.50 12.30
CA GLY A 72 6.08 4.87 12.58
C GLY A 72 5.74 4.94 14.06
N CYS A 73 4.47 4.79 14.39
CA CYS A 73 3.97 4.72 15.77
C CYS A 73 2.78 3.77 15.89
N ASP A 74 2.39 3.45 17.11
CA ASP A 74 1.20 2.63 17.38
C ASP A 74 -0.04 3.29 16.74
N ASP A 75 -0.90 2.45 16.15
CA ASP A 75 -2.11 2.86 15.44
C ASP A 75 -1.89 3.87 14.29
N SER A 76 -0.73 3.78 13.61
CA SER A 76 -0.43 4.55 12.41
C SER A 76 -0.26 3.69 11.16
N SER A 77 -0.32 4.34 10.01
CA SER A 77 -0.12 3.73 8.70
C SER A 77 0.66 4.68 7.79
N TRP A 78 1.34 4.11 6.79
CA TRP A 78 1.96 4.90 5.72
C TRP A 78 1.04 5.02 4.51
N GLU A 79 1.06 6.21 3.91
CA GLU A 79 0.43 6.50 2.63
C GLU A 79 1.45 7.10 1.67
N ILE A 80 1.32 6.82 0.38
CA ILE A 80 2.16 7.41 -0.67
C ILE A 80 1.36 8.42 -1.49
N ASN A 81 1.98 9.55 -1.82
CA ASN A 81 1.49 10.44 -2.87
C ASN A 81 2.15 10.06 -4.20
N PHE A 82 1.37 9.49 -5.12
CA PHE A 82 1.86 9.05 -6.42
C PHE A 82 2.37 10.19 -7.32
N ASN A 83 2.00 11.45 -7.05
CA ASN A 83 2.49 12.57 -7.86
C ASN A 83 3.85 13.09 -7.39
N THR A 84 4.08 13.10 -6.08
CA THR A 84 5.28 13.71 -5.47
C THR A 84 6.28 12.69 -4.94
N CYS A 85 5.91 11.41 -4.90
CA CYS A 85 6.66 10.31 -4.28
C CYS A 85 6.82 10.45 -2.75
N ASP A 86 6.11 11.39 -2.12
CA ASP A 86 6.16 11.59 -0.68
C ASP A 86 5.44 10.46 0.05
N ILE A 87 6.04 10.04 1.16
CA ILE A 87 5.48 9.08 2.10
C ILE A 87 5.01 9.83 3.33
N TYR A 88 3.75 9.59 3.69
CA TYR A 88 3.09 10.20 4.82
C TYR A 88 2.85 9.18 5.91
N LEU A 89 3.11 9.57 7.15
CA LEU A 89 2.58 8.88 8.31
C LEU A 89 1.20 9.45 8.62
N VAL A 90 0.20 8.59 8.71
CA VAL A 90 -1.20 8.93 8.98
C VAL A 90 -1.70 8.17 10.19
N GLY A 91 -2.28 8.89 11.15
CA GLY A 91 -2.74 8.31 12.42
C GLY A 91 -1.65 8.25 13.50
N GLY A 92 -1.98 7.60 14.61
CA GLY A 92 -1.16 7.52 15.81
C GLY A 92 -0.98 8.83 16.59
N GLN A 93 -0.79 8.72 17.92
CA GLN A 93 -0.33 9.81 18.77
C GLN A 93 1.19 9.74 18.87
N CYS A 94 1.89 10.48 18.00
CA CYS A 94 3.32 10.72 18.15
C CYS A 94 3.56 11.78 19.25
N ASP A 95 3.13 11.53 20.48
CA ASP A 95 3.44 12.42 21.59
C ASP A 95 4.92 12.20 21.99
N GLY A 96 5.82 13.02 21.44
CA GLY A 96 7.11 13.30 22.07
C GLY A 96 8.35 12.58 21.53
N CYS A 97 8.60 12.56 20.23
CA CYS A 97 9.99 12.49 19.73
C CYS A 97 10.49 13.91 19.48
N GLY A 98 10.83 14.61 20.56
CA GLY A 98 11.22 16.02 20.53
C GLY A 98 12.05 16.42 21.74
N ALA A 99 13.31 15.96 21.76
CA ALA A 99 14.53 16.67 22.17
C ALA A 99 15.72 15.70 22.17
#